data_AF-A0A7S2GNK2-F1
#
_entry.id   AF-A0A7S2GNK2-F1
#
_cell.length_a   1.000
_cell.length_b   1.000
_cell.length_c   1.000
_cell.angle_alpha   90.00
_cell.angle_beta   90.00
_cell.angle_gamma   90.00
#
_symmetry.space_group_name_H-M   'P 1'
#
loop_
_entity.id
_entity.type
_entity.pdbx_description
1 polymer ?
#
loop_
_entity_poly.entity_id
_entity_poly.type
_entity_poly.pdbx_seq_one_letter_code
_entity_poly.pdbx_strand_id
1 'polypeptide(L)'
;ASRMPKADLLDLHRYLNLAQAAGYVALSVVYTRSNLFDSFARLHNLLPVDNSKELARINQLRLEGGKGAAVYNEYCLYSLELITHAAERGDLTPSAHLILQEQIIRLRDSMTGLFNLHYTVIPFCYVHLVSFLVNAYLILFAMAKGRFFTP
;
A
#
# COMPACT_ATOMS: atom_id res chain seq x y z
N ALA A 1 -24.60 18.60 -16.49
CA ALA A 1 -23.77 17.47 -15.99
C ALA A 1 -22.33 17.92 -16.08
N SER A 2 -21.67 18.16 -14.93
CA SER A 2 -20.24 18.46 -14.97
C SER A 2 -19.52 17.16 -15.37
N ARG A 3 -18.60 17.26 -16.32
CA ARG A 3 -17.89 16.12 -16.88
C ARG A 3 -16.44 16.51 -16.96
N MET A 4 -15.64 15.90 -16.09
CA MET A 4 -14.20 15.96 -16.15
C MET A 4 -13.72 15.57 -17.57
N PRO A 5 -12.72 16.26 -18.14
CA PRO A 5 -12.14 15.90 -19.41
C PRO A 5 -11.70 14.42 -19.42
N LYS A 6 -11.83 13.75 -20.56
CA LYS A 6 -11.42 12.33 -20.68
C LYS A 6 -9.95 12.10 -20.34
N ALA A 7 -9.09 13.06 -20.66
CA ALA A 7 -7.66 13.00 -20.35
C ALA A 7 -7.43 12.89 -18.84
N ASP A 8 -8.00 13.82 -18.07
CA ASP A 8 -7.91 13.83 -16.61
C ASP A 8 -8.48 12.56 -15.98
N LEU A 9 -9.60 12.02 -16.50
CA LEU A 9 -10.14 10.74 -16.01
C LEU A 9 -9.16 9.58 -16.22
N LEU A 10 -8.48 9.55 -17.36
CA LEU A 10 -7.46 8.54 -17.65
C LEU A 10 -6.24 8.72 -16.75
N ASP A 11 -5.81 9.95 -16.50
CA ASP A 11 -4.71 10.25 -15.57
C ASP A 11 -5.05 9.91 -14.13
N LEU A 12 -6.28 10.20 -13.68
CA LEU A 12 -6.76 9.78 -12.36
C LEU A 12 -6.71 8.26 -12.22
N HIS A 13 -7.24 7.54 -13.21
CA HIS A 13 -7.21 6.09 -13.23
C HIS A 13 -5.77 5.56 -13.25
N ARG A 14 -4.87 6.21 -14.00
CA ARG A 14 -3.45 5.89 -14.07
C ARG A 14 -2.78 6.03 -12.71
N TYR A 15 -2.95 7.17 -12.03
CA TYR A 15 -2.37 7.42 -10.71
C TYR A 15 -2.89 6.44 -9.66
N LEU A 16 -4.19 6.14 -9.64
CA LEU A 16 -4.75 5.22 -8.65
C LEU A 16 -4.23 3.78 -8.82
N ASN A 17 -4.11 3.30 -10.06
CA ASN A 17 -3.55 1.97 -10.32
C ASN A 17 -2.05 1.90 -10.01
N LEU A 18 -1.30 2.95 -10.35
CA LEU A 18 0.12 3.05 -9.99
C LEU A 18 0.33 3.14 -8.49
N ALA A 19 -0.53 3.87 -7.76
CA ALA A 19 -0.53 3.89 -6.31
C ALA A 19 -0.69 2.46 -5.79
N GLN A 20 -1.74 1.75 -6.21
CA GLN A 20 -2.00 0.40 -5.71
C GLN A 20 -0.85 -0.58 -6.00
N ALA A 21 -0.28 -0.54 -7.21
CA ALA A 21 0.90 -1.34 -7.56
C ALA A 21 2.11 -0.99 -6.67
N ALA A 22 2.37 0.29 -6.44
CA ALA A 22 3.44 0.74 -5.54
C ALA A 22 3.21 0.30 -4.09
N GLY A 23 1.96 0.34 -3.62
CA GLY A 23 1.56 -0.13 -2.30
C GLY A 23 1.86 -1.63 -2.11
N TYR A 24 1.56 -2.47 -3.11
CA TYR A 24 1.86 -3.89 -3.04
C TYR A 24 3.36 -4.22 -3.07
N VAL A 25 4.13 -3.52 -3.89
CA VAL A 25 5.60 -3.64 -3.87
C VAL A 25 6.18 -3.21 -2.53
N ALA A 26 5.58 -2.22 -1.87
CA ALA A 26 6.04 -1.76 -0.58
C ALA A 26 5.73 -2.72 0.59
N LEU A 27 4.64 -3.51 0.48
CA LEU A 27 4.15 -4.41 1.54
C LEU A 27 4.68 -5.85 1.42
N SER A 28 5.07 -6.27 0.22
CA SER A 28 5.40 -7.67 -0.06
C SER A 28 6.85 -7.81 -0.48
N VAL A 29 7.55 -8.78 0.12
CA VAL A 29 8.90 -9.18 -0.31
C VAL A 29 8.87 -9.90 -1.66
N VAL A 30 7.71 -10.48 -2.01
CA VAL A 30 7.52 -11.22 -3.27
C VAL A 30 7.32 -10.27 -4.45
N TYR A 31 6.68 -9.12 -4.21
CA TYR A 31 6.45 -8.12 -5.24
C TYR A 31 7.58 -7.11 -5.25
N THR A 32 8.34 -7.10 -6.33
CA THR A 32 9.45 -6.19 -6.56
C THR A 32 9.05 -5.15 -7.60
N ARG A 33 9.87 -4.09 -7.71
CA ARG A 33 9.68 -3.11 -8.76
C ARG A 33 9.73 -3.76 -10.15
N SER A 34 10.70 -4.65 -10.35
CA SER A 34 10.93 -5.29 -11.65
C SER A 34 9.82 -6.26 -12.06
N ASN A 35 9.26 -7.03 -11.10
CA ASN A 35 8.29 -8.07 -11.43
C ASN A 35 6.85 -7.58 -11.48
N LEU A 36 6.46 -6.63 -10.62
CA LEU A 36 5.08 -6.16 -10.51
C LEU A 36 4.97 -4.75 -11.07
N PHE A 37 5.63 -3.77 -10.46
CA PHE A 37 5.40 -2.36 -10.77
C PHE A 37 5.75 -2.00 -12.22
N ASP A 38 6.99 -2.19 -12.64
CA ASP A 38 7.44 -1.82 -13.99
C ASP A 38 6.79 -2.72 -15.06
N SER A 39 6.49 -3.97 -14.74
CA SER A 39 5.83 -4.90 -15.66
C SER A 39 4.36 -4.55 -15.87
N PHE A 40 3.62 -4.31 -14.78
CA PHE A 40 2.23 -3.87 -14.82
C PHE A 40 2.10 -2.51 -15.49
N ALA A 41 2.97 -1.57 -15.14
CA ALA A 41 2.91 -0.23 -15.68
C ALA A 41 3.26 -0.19 -17.18
N ARG A 42 4.18 -1.04 -17.66
CA ARG A 42 4.44 -1.19 -19.10
C ARG A 42 3.31 -1.92 -19.82
N LEU A 43 2.78 -2.99 -19.25
CA LEU A 43 1.68 -3.77 -19.84
C LEU A 43 0.43 -2.90 -20.10
N HIS A 44 0.13 -2.01 -19.16
CA HIS A 44 -1.04 -1.13 -19.23
C HIS A 44 -0.71 0.29 -19.71
N ASN A 45 0.51 0.56 -20.17
CA ASN A 45 0.97 1.88 -20.61
C ASN A 45 0.68 3.02 -19.61
N LEU A 46 0.86 2.74 -18.32
CA LEU A 46 0.57 3.68 -17.23
C LEU A 46 1.72 4.67 -16.99
N LEU A 47 2.92 4.38 -17.49
CA LEU A 47 4.06 5.30 -17.39
C LEU A 47 4.08 6.19 -18.64
N PRO A 48 3.92 7.52 -18.49
CA PRO A 48 4.03 8.45 -19.59
C PRO A 48 5.47 8.46 -20.11
N VAL A 49 5.62 8.35 -21.43
CA VAL A 49 6.92 8.28 -22.12
C VAL A 49 7.75 9.57 -21.91
N ASP A 50 7.07 10.72 -21.74
CA ASP A 50 7.70 12.05 -21.68
C ASP A 50 7.75 12.69 -20.28
N ASN A 51 7.14 12.10 -19.25
CA ASN A 51 7.01 12.77 -17.94
C ASN A 51 8.22 12.54 -17.02
N SER A 52 9.38 13.03 -17.47
CA SER A 52 10.68 12.86 -16.80
C SER A 52 10.67 13.29 -15.32
N LYS A 53 9.84 14.26 -14.92
CA LYS A 53 9.74 14.74 -13.53
C LYS A 53 9.05 13.73 -12.61
N GLU A 54 7.94 13.14 -13.03
CA GLU A 54 7.20 12.13 -12.27
C GLU A 54 8.11 10.91 -12.05
N LEU A 55 8.73 10.42 -13.13
CA LEU A 55 9.65 9.29 -13.08
C LEU A 55 10.87 9.57 -12.20
N ALA A 56 11.44 10.77 -12.29
CA ALA A 56 12.56 11.19 -11.46
C ALA A 56 12.18 11.21 -9.98
N ARG A 57 11.00 11.74 -9.64
CA ARG A 57 10.50 11.78 -8.27
C ARG A 57 10.30 10.39 -7.68
N ILE A 58 9.70 9.48 -8.44
CA ILE A 58 9.51 8.08 -8.01
C ILE A 58 10.85 7.38 -7.81
N ASN A 59 11.80 7.60 -8.72
CA ASN A 59 13.15 7.05 -8.61
C ASN A 59 13.89 7.56 -7.37
N GLN A 60 13.68 8.84 -6.99
CA GLN A 60 14.23 9.42 -5.76
C GLN A 60 13.62 8.81 -4.50
N LEU A 61 12.31 8.60 -4.48
CA LEU A 61 11.60 8.08 -3.31
C LEU A 61 11.91 6.60 -3.03
N ARG A 62 12.36 5.85 -4.05
CA ARG A 62 12.69 4.41 -4.04
C ARG A 62 11.49 3.53 -3.65
N LEU A 63 11.00 2.76 -4.62
CA LEU A 63 9.88 1.82 -4.44
C LEU A 63 10.20 0.67 -3.47
N GLU A 64 11.46 0.27 -3.34
CA GLU A 64 11.88 -0.91 -2.59
C GLU A 64 12.51 -0.56 -1.23
N GLY A 65 12.59 -1.54 -0.34
CA GLY A 65 13.28 -1.40 0.96
C GLY A 65 12.47 -0.65 2.02
N GLY A 66 11.15 -0.88 2.07
CA GLY A 66 10.25 -0.28 3.06
C GLY A 66 9.90 1.19 2.82
N LYS A 67 10.45 1.83 1.78
CA LYS A 67 10.17 3.22 1.40
C LYS A 67 9.05 3.36 0.36
N GLY A 68 8.53 2.24 -0.18
CA GLY A 68 7.48 2.27 -1.19
C GLY A 68 6.15 2.89 -0.71
N ALA A 69 5.92 2.98 0.61
CA ALA A 69 4.80 3.74 1.17
C ALA A 69 4.85 5.24 0.78
N ALA A 70 6.04 5.82 0.61
CA ALA A 70 6.18 7.19 0.15
C ALA A 70 5.71 7.35 -1.30
N VAL A 71 6.06 6.40 -2.18
CA VAL A 71 5.64 6.41 -3.59
C VAL A 71 4.13 6.21 -3.72
N TYR A 72 3.55 5.32 -2.91
CA TYR A 72 2.10 5.18 -2.79
C TYR A 72 1.42 6.52 -2.46
N ASN A 73 1.88 7.19 -1.40
CA ASN A 73 1.32 8.46 -0.96
C ASN A 73 1.49 9.58 -2.00
N GLU A 74 2.61 9.60 -2.73
CA GLU A 74 2.84 10.57 -3.82
C GLU A 74 1.79 10.43 -4.92
N TYR A 75 1.44 9.21 -5.34
CA TYR A 75 0.40 8.99 -6.34
C TYR A 75 -1.02 9.32 -5.85
N CYS A 76 -1.31 9.07 -4.57
CA CYS A 76 -2.55 9.55 -3.96
C CYS A 76 -2.60 11.09 -3.96
N LEU A 77 -1.47 11.75 -3.70
CA LEU A 77 -1.38 13.21 -3.76
C LEU A 77 -1.60 13.74 -5.19
N TYR A 78 -1.00 13.14 -6.21
CA TYR A 78 -1.26 13.51 -7.61
C TYR A 78 -2.73 13.33 -8.00
N SER A 79 -3.38 12.29 -7.48
CA SER A 79 -4.81 12.06 -7.69
C SER A 79 -5.66 13.17 -7.04
N LEU A 80 -5.33 13.57 -5.81
CA LEU A 80 -5.99 14.67 -5.09
C LEU A 80 -5.77 16.02 -5.76
N GLU A 81 -4.54 16.29 -6.21
CA GLU A 81 -4.20 17.52 -6.93
C GLU A 81 -4.99 17.62 -8.23
N LEU A 82 -5.07 16.54 -9.01
CA LEU A 82 -5.83 16.50 -10.25
C LEU A 82 -7.32 16.81 -10.05
N ILE A 83 -7.97 16.20 -9.05
CA ILE A 83 -9.40 16.48 -8.78
C ILE A 83 -9.62 17.89 -8.21
N THR A 84 -8.61 18.48 -7.56
CA THR A 84 -8.68 19.84 -7.04
C THR A 84 -8.61 20.84 -8.18
N HIS A 85 -7.63 20.70 -9.08
CA HIS A 85 -7.53 21.52 -10.29
C HIS A 85 -8.78 21.41 -11.17
N ALA A 86 -9.35 20.21 -11.32
CA ALA A 86 -10.60 20.03 -12.07
C ALA A 86 -11.80 20.71 -11.41
N ALA A 87 -11.87 20.75 -10.07
CA ALA A 87 -12.91 21.49 -9.37
C ALA A 87 -12.72 23.01 -9.51
N GLU A 88 -11.49 23.52 -9.43
CA GLU A 88 -11.16 24.93 -9.62
C GLU A 88 -11.52 25.43 -11.03
N ARG A 89 -11.37 24.57 -12.05
CA ARG A 89 -11.81 24.86 -13.43
C ARG A 89 -13.33 24.77 -13.63
N GLY A 90 -14.08 24.28 -12.63
CA GLY A 90 -15.52 24.06 -12.73
C GLY A 90 -15.92 22.78 -13.47
N ASP A 91 -14.98 21.87 -13.74
CA ASP A 91 -15.25 20.59 -14.39
C ASP A 91 -15.99 19.61 -13.46
N LEU A 92 -15.89 19.82 -12.14
CA LEU A 92 -16.53 19.04 -11.08
C LEU A 92 -17.53 19.90 -10.29
N THR A 93 -18.70 19.34 -10.00
CA THR A 93 -19.59 19.93 -8.99
C THR A 93 -18.94 19.81 -7.61
N PRO A 94 -19.22 20.73 -6.66
CA PRO A 94 -18.68 20.64 -5.30
C PRO A 94 -18.99 19.31 -4.62
N SER A 95 -20.18 18.75 -4.86
CA SER A 95 -20.57 17.43 -4.37
C SER A 95 -19.75 16.29 -4.97
N ALA A 96 -19.48 16.32 -6.28
CA ALA A 96 -18.68 15.29 -6.94
C ALA A 96 -17.21 15.35 -6.51
N HIS A 97 -16.66 16.56 -6.37
CA HIS A 97 -15.31 16.77 -5.84
C HIS A 97 -15.16 16.17 -4.44
N LEU A 98 -16.10 16.47 -3.53
CA LEU A 98 -16.08 15.93 -2.17
C LEU A 98 -16.13 14.39 -2.15
N ILE A 99 -17.02 13.79 -2.96
CA ILE A 99 -17.15 12.33 -3.05
C ILE A 99 -15.84 11.70 -3.55
N LEU A 100 -15.26 12.23 -4.63
CA LEU A 100 -14.00 11.71 -5.18
C LEU A 100 -12.85 11.83 -4.19
N GLN A 101 -12.74 12.98 -3.53
CA GLN A 101 -11.74 13.22 -2.48
C GLN A 101 -11.89 12.21 -1.35
N GLU A 102 -13.11 11.96 -0.88
CA GLU A 102 -13.38 10.98 0.17
C GLU A 102 -12.99 9.56 -0.26
N GLN A 103 -13.27 9.16 -1.50
CA GLN A 103 -12.87 7.82 -1.99
C GLN A 103 -11.35 7.67 -2.06
N ILE A 104 -10.62 8.71 -2.49
CA ILE A 104 -9.15 8.67 -2.53
C ILE A 104 -8.58 8.59 -1.10
N ILE A 105 -9.15 9.32 -0.15
CA ILE A 105 -8.75 9.27 1.27
C ILE A 105 -9.04 7.88 1.85
N ARG A 106 -10.22 7.30 1.58
CA ARG A 106 -10.56 5.94 2.03
C ARG A 106 -9.61 4.88 1.47
N LEU A 107 -9.18 5.03 0.21
CA LEU A 107 -8.16 4.15 -0.38
C LEU A 107 -6.84 4.27 0.39
N ARG A 108 -6.40 5.51 0.68
CA ARG A 108 -5.22 5.81 1.48
C ARG A 108 -5.27 5.20 2.86
N ASP A 109 -6.39 5.35 3.56
CA ASP A 109 -6.57 4.83 4.91
C ASP A 109 -6.54 3.30 4.92
N SER A 110 -7.17 2.67 3.93
CA SER A 110 -7.17 1.21 3.77
C SER A 110 -5.75 0.66 3.58
N MET A 111 -4.94 1.29 2.72
CA MET A 111 -3.55 0.88 2.52
C MET A 111 -2.68 1.20 3.74
N THR A 112 -2.92 2.33 4.41
CA THR A 112 -2.23 2.69 5.66
C THR A 112 -2.51 1.67 6.75
N GLY A 113 -3.73 1.16 6.85
CA GLY A 113 -4.10 0.07 7.74
C GLY A 113 -3.28 -1.20 7.48
N LEU A 114 -3.04 -1.55 6.21
CA LEU A 114 -2.18 -2.68 5.84
C LEU A 114 -0.71 -2.43 6.20
N PHE A 115 -0.19 -1.23 5.97
CA PHE A 115 1.16 -0.86 6.40
C PHE A 115 1.31 -0.93 7.91
N ASN A 116 0.34 -0.42 8.65
CA ASN A 116 0.33 -0.48 10.10
C ASN A 116 0.32 -1.94 10.57
N LEU A 117 -0.50 -2.81 9.98
CA LEU A 117 -0.51 -4.23 10.32
C LEU A 117 0.83 -4.91 10.02
N HIS A 118 1.46 -4.56 8.89
CA HIS A 118 2.73 -5.17 8.47
C HIS A 118 3.91 -4.70 9.34
N TYR A 119 3.98 -3.41 9.67
CA TYR A 119 5.09 -2.83 10.43
C TYR A 119 4.88 -2.85 11.95
N THR A 120 3.66 -3.07 12.43
CA THR A 120 3.40 -3.30 13.85
C THR A 120 3.76 -4.74 14.18
N VAL A 121 5.05 -4.97 14.44
CA VAL A 121 5.54 -6.27 14.88
C VAL A 121 4.95 -6.59 16.26
N ILE A 122 4.49 -7.82 16.47
CA ILE A 122 4.10 -8.30 17.80
C ILE A 122 5.29 -8.05 18.74
N PRO A 123 5.11 -7.38 19.89
CA PRO A 123 6.23 -7.04 20.73
C PRO A 123 7.00 -8.31 21.12
N PHE A 124 8.31 -8.26 20.96
CA PHE A 124 9.21 -9.40 21.11
C PHE A 124 8.97 -10.17 22.41
N CYS A 125 8.69 -9.45 23.51
CA CYS A 125 8.41 -10.03 24.83
C CYS A 125 7.19 -10.96 24.83
N TYR A 126 6.12 -10.65 24.08
CA TYR A 126 4.92 -11.50 24.03
C TYR A 126 5.21 -12.84 23.37
N VAL A 127 5.93 -12.83 22.25
CA VAL A 127 6.29 -14.08 21.54
C VAL A 127 7.18 -14.97 22.43
N HIS A 128 8.12 -14.36 23.16
CA HIS A 128 9.01 -15.09 24.07
C HIS A 128 8.28 -15.62 25.29
N LEU A 129 7.36 -14.85 25.87
CA LEU A 129 6.54 -15.28 26.98
C LEU A 129 5.67 -16.49 26.59
N VAL A 130 4.99 -16.43 25.44
CA VAL A 130 4.18 -17.55 24.94
C VAL A 130 5.06 -18.77 24.69
N SER A 131 6.21 -18.60 24.05
CA SER A 131 7.15 -19.70 23.79
C SER A 131 7.69 -20.32 25.09
N PHE A 132 8.01 -19.48 26.08
CA PHE A 132 8.45 -19.93 27.40
C PHE A 132 7.35 -20.75 28.12
N LEU A 133 6.11 -20.26 28.12
CA LEU A 133 4.98 -20.95 28.73
C LEU A 133 4.69 -22.30 28.05
N VAL A 134 4.72 -22.34 26.71
CA VAL A 134 4.56 -23.58 25.95
C VAL A 134 5.68 -24.57 26.26
N ASN A 135 6.94 -24.12 26.28
CA ASN A 135 8.07 -24.98 26.61
C ASN A 135 7.99 -25.51 28.05
N ALA A 136 7.66 -24.66 29.02
CA ALA A 136 7.48 -25.06 30.41
C ALA A 136 6.36 -26.10 30.54
N TYR A 137 5.22 -25.89 29.88
CA TYR A 137 4.12 -26.86 29.82
C TYR A 137 4.57 -28.19 29.23
N LEU A 138 5.28 -28.19 28.10
CA LEU A 138 5.74 -29.42 27.44
C LEU A 138 6.71 -30.21 28.33
N ILE A 139 7.62 -29.53 29.02
CA ILE A 139 8.55 -30.16 29.97
C ILE A 139 7.77 -30.83 31.11
N LEU A 140 6.83 -30.10 31.73
CA LEU A 140 6.01 -30.63 32.83
C LEU A 140 5.13 -31.79 32.35
N PHE A 141 4.55 -31.69 31.16
CA PHE A 141 3.75 -32.75 30.55
C PHE A 141 4.57 -34.00 30.27
N ALA A 142 5.78 -33.85 29.70
CA ALA A 142 6.69 -34.96 29.44
C ALA A 142 7.11 -35.64 30.75
N MET A 143 7.43 -34.87 31.79
CA MET A 143 7.72 -35.43 33.12
C MET A 143 6.54 -36.19 33.72
N ALA A 144 5.32 -35.63 33.63
CA ALA A 144 4.12 -36.30 34.10
C ALA A 144 3.88 -37.60 33.33
N LYS A 145 3.94 -37.58 32.00
CA LYS A 145 3.79 -38.78 31.17
C LYS A 145 4.86 -39.82 31.44
N GLY A 146 6.13 -39.43 31.57
CA GLY A 146 7.21 -40.35 31.94
C GLY A 146 6.99 -40.99 33.31
N ARG A 147 6.45 -40.25 34.28
CA ARG A 147 6.16 -40.77 35.62
C ARG A 147 4.96 -41.73 35.64
N PHE A 148 3.94 -41.48 34.83
CA PHE A 148 2.73 -42.31 34.74
C PHE A 148 2.78 -43.31 33.58
N PHE A 149 3.94 -43.51 32.97
CA PHE A 149 4.13 -44.49 31.91
C PHE A 149 4.19 -45.89 32.54
N THR A 150 3.11 -46.64 32.39
CA THR A 150 3.12 -48.10 32.60
C THR A 150 3.37 -48.77 31.25
N PRO A 151 4.48 -49.52 31.09
CA PRO A 151 4.85 -50.16 29.83
C PRO A 151 3.88 -51.24 29.37
#